data_AF-A0A440FIJ9-F1
#
_entry.id   AF-A0A440FIJ9-F1
#
_cell.length_a   1.000
_cell.length_b   1.000
_cell.length_c   1.000
_cell.angle_alpha   90.00
_cell.angle_beta   90.00
_cell.angle_gamma   90.00
#
_symmetry.space_group_name_H-M   'P 1'
#
loop_
_entity.id
_entity.type
_entity.pdbx_description
1 polymer ?
#
loop_
_entity_poly.entity_id
_entity_poly.type
_entity_poly.pdbx_seq_one_letter_code
_entity_poly.pdbx_strand_id
1 'polypeptide(L)'
;MDQLVSLLQSVLGLNPRQGWTWVIAGTAVLGLHYFGVGPFASLDTGWVAVAGIAAVFGAAILIVSLGAYFVNKAASRSETRRAIKDTQQQWDFLNQEALRNVEILSQSEQAALAWIVRNGQKRFRTEFFQHMDGNLVAKRIVLGPVGNTNDVYEVIDSIWAMRDQLKERYEQIQLNVEPPWSPYGQVGRYLPR
;
A
#
# COMPACT_ATOMS: atom_id res chain seq x y z
N MET A 1 7.55 17.19 15.96
CA MET A 1 7.75 18.49 15.24
C MET A 1 6.63 18.74 14.22
N ASP A 2 6.08 17.71 13.57
CA ASP A 2 5.00 17.86 12.57
C ASP A 2 3.73 18.53 13.12
N GLN A 3 3.36 18.23 14.37
CA GLN A 3 2.21 18.85 15.03
C GLN A 3 2.39 20.36 15.26
N LEU A 4 3.61 20.83 15.49
CA LEU A 4 3.90 22.23 15.80
C LEU A 4 3.92 23.10 14.54
N VAL A 5 4.44 22.55 13.44
CA VAL A 5 4.40 23.19 12.11
C VAL A 5 2.98 23.19 11.53
N SER A 6 2.26 22.07 11.69
CA SER A 6 0.83 21.95 11.35
C SER A 6 -0.04 22.94 12.16
N LEU A 7 0.20 23.05 13.47
CA LEU A 7 -0.48 24.04 14.32
C LEU A 7 -0.13 25.47 13.93
N LEU A 8 1.12 25.80 13.59
CA LEU A 8 1.49 27.14 13.14
C LEU A 8 0.83 27.52 11.81
N GLN A 9 0.71 26.58 10.87
CA GLN A 9 0.00 26.82 9.60
C GLN A 9 -1.53 26.89 9.79
N SER A 10 -2.08 26.08 10.69
CA SER A 10 -3.52 26.02 11.03
C SER A 10 -4.00 27.23 11.84
N VAL A 11 -3.23 27.64 12.87
CA VAL A 11 -3.59 28.74 13.78
C VAL A 11 -3.37 30.11 13.15
N LEU A 12 -2.41 30.26 12.24
CA LEU A 12 -2.13 31.54 11.58
C LEU A 12 -2.76 31.67 10.18
N GLY A 13 -3.37 30.61 9.63
CA GLY A 13 -4.01 30.65 8.31
C GLY A 13 -3.10 31.11 7.17
N LEU A 14 -1.78 30.96 7.35
CA LEU A 14 -0.76 31.55 6.48
C LEU A 14 -0.65 30.77 5.19
N ASN A 15 -1.29 31.31 4.14
CA ASN A 15 -1.18 30.75 2.81
C ASN A 15 0.07 31.27 2.10
N PRO A 16 0.79 30.43 1.33
CA PRO A 16 1.95 30.87 0.53
C PRO A 16 1.62 32.05 -0.39
N ARG A 17 0.37 32.12 -0.87
CA ARG A 17 -0.16 33.25 -1.65
C ARG A 17 -0.12 34.57 -0.87
N GLN A 18 -0.50 34.55 0.41
CA GLN A 18 -0.44 35.75 1.26
C GLN A 18 1.02 36.16 1.48
N GLY A 19 1.92 35.20 1.73
CA GLY A 19 3.36 35.46 1.84
C GLY A 19 3.90 36.21 0.62
N TRP A 20 3.59 35.73 -0.60
CA TRP A 20 3.96 36.42 -1.84
C TRP A 20 3.34 37.81 -1.97
N THR A 21 2.06 37.99 -1.64
CA THR A 21 1.41 39.29 -1.69
C THR A 21 2.08 40.30 -0.77
N TRP A 22 2.42 39.91 0.46
CA TRP A 22 3.09 40.78 1.43
C TRP A 22 4.52 41.12 1.04
N VAL A 23 5.29 40.14 0.53
CA VAL A 23 6.65 40.39 0.01
C VAL A 23 6.59 41.34 -1.17
N ILE A 24 5.78 41.04 -2.19
CA ILE A 24 5.73 41.86 -3.40
C ILE A 24 5.26 43.27 -3.08
N ALA A 25 4.21 43.43 -2.27
CA ALA A 25 3.69 44.73 -1.88
C ALA A 25 4.72 45.54 -1.08
N GLY A 26 5.33 44.95 -0.04
CA GLY A 26 6.33 45.66 0.78
C GLY A 26 7.57 46.03 -0.02
N THR A 27 8.11 45.09 -0.81
CA THR A 27 9.31 45.33 -1.62
C THR A 27 9.05 46.32 -2.75
N ALA A 28 7.86 46.30 -3.37
CA ALA A 28 7.49 47.26 -4.39
C ALA A 28 7.37 48.68 -3.83
N VAL A 29 6.75 48.86 -2.66
CA VAL A 29 6.65 50.17 -2.01
C VAL A 29 8.04 50.71 -1.64
N LEU A 30 8.91 49.88 -1.08
CA LEU A 30 10.29 50.26 -0.78
C LEU A 30 11.11 50.60 -2.03
N GLY A 31 10.96 49.82 -3.11
CA GLY A 31 11.61 50.07 -4.39
C GLY A 31 11.15 51.38 -5.02
N LEU A 32 9.84 51.63 -5.05
CA LEU A 32 9.26 52.86 -5.60
C LEU A 32 9.68 54.10 -4.78
N HIS A 33 9.78 53.97 -3.45
CA HIS A 33 10.33 55.01 -2.59
C HIS A 33 11.80 55.30 -2.90
N TYR A 34 12.63 54.25 -3.02
CA TYR A 34 14.07 54.37 -3.31
C TYR A 34 14.34 55.03 -4.67
N PHE A 35 13.58 54.69 -5.71
CA PHE A 35 13.71 55.28 -7.04
C PHE A 35 12.99 56.62 -7.21
N GLY A 36 12.38 57.16 -6.15
CA GLY A 36 11.70 58.46 -6.19
C GLY A 36 10.50 58.49 -7.14
N VAL A 37 9.81 57.36 -7.32
CA VAL A 37 8.73 57.23 -8.30
C VAL A 37 7.42 57.76 -7.70
N GLY A 38 6.97 58.90 -8.21
CA GLY A 38 5.63 59.46 -7.93
C GLY A 38 5.31 59.56 -6.43
N PRO A 39 4.03 59.41 -6.00
CA PRO A 39 3.57 59.68 -4.64
C PRO A 39 4.26 58.86 -3.52
N PHE A 40 5.12 57.90 -3.88
CA PHE A 40 5.91 57.08 -2.96
C PHE A 40 7.24 57.75 -2.55
N ALA A 41 7.71 58.76 -3.28
CA ALA A 41 8.96 59.47 -2.97
C ALA A 41 8.89 60.27 -1.66
N SER A 42 7.69 60.76 -1.31
CA SER A 42 7.42 61.58 -0.12
C SER A 42 6.72 60.80 1.00
N LEU A 43 6.87 59.47 1.04
CA LEU A 43 6.34 58.67 2.14
C LEU A 43 7.02 59.04 3.45
N ASP A 44 6.21 59.19 4.49
CA ASP A 44 6.72 59.36 5.85
C ASP A 44 7.46 58.09 6.30
N THR A 45 8.45 58.27 7.17
CA THR A 45 9.32 57.23 7.71
C THR A 45 8.51 56.08 8.35
N GLY A 46 7.34 56.40 8.94
CA GLY A 46 6.41 55.40 9.47
C GLY A 46 5.87 54.44 8.41
N TRP A 47 5.52 54.92 7.22
CA TRP A 47 5.01 54.08 6.13
C TRP A 47 6.10 53.24 5.48
N VAL A 48 7.32 53.78 5.38
CA VAL A 48 8.51 53.04 4.93
C VAL A 48 8.80 51.89 5.92
N ALA A 49 8.71 52.13 7.22
CA ALA A 49 8.89 51.10 8.24
C ALA A 49 7.83 49.99 8.16
N VAL A 50 6.55 50.34 7.96
CA VAL A 50 5.46 49.37 7.77
C VAL A 50 5.68 48.52 6.52
N ALA A 51 6.12 49.12 5.40
CA ALA A 51 6.44 48.39 4.19
C ALA A 51 7.62 47.41 4.39
N GLY A 52 8.64 47.80 5.16
CA GLY A 52 9.74 46.93 5.58
C GLY A 52 9.28 45.74 6.41
N ILE A 53 8.45 45.98 7.42
CA ILE A 53 7.88 44.93 8.26
C ILE A 53 7.04 43.96 7.41
N ALA A 54 6.22 44.47 6.50
CA ALA A 54 5.41 43.65 5.59
C ALA A 54 6.28 42.76 4.69
N ALA A 55 7.38 43.29 4.14
CA ALA A 55 8.30 42.52 3.30
C ALA A 55 9.00 41.40 4.09
N VAL A 56 9.50 41.71 5.30
CA VAL A 56 10.16 40.71 6.17
C VAL A 56 9.17 39.64 6.62
N PHE A 57 7.96 40.04 7.01
CA PHE A 57 6.92 39.11 7.43
C PHE A 57 6.49 38.18 6.30
N GLY A 58 6.28 38.73 5.10
CA GLY A 58 6.01 37.93 3.90
C GLY A 58 7.12 36.91 3.61
N ALA A 59 8.38 37.33 3.72
CA ALA A 59 9.53 36.46 3.47
C ALA A 59 9.61 35.32 4.49
N ALA A 60 9.33 35.59 5.76
CA ALA A 60 9.26 34.58 6.80
C ALA A 60 8.18 33.52 6.51
N ILE A 61 7.00 33.93 6.05
CA ILE A 61 5.92 33.00 5.64
C ILE A 61 6.38 32.08 4.51
N LEU A 62 7.07 32.63 3.51
CA LEU A 62 7.58 31.85 2.37
C LEU A 62 8.64 30.84 2.80
N ILE A 63 9.56 31.22 3.69
CA ILE A 63 10.59 30.32 4.24
C ILE A 63 9.95 29.14 5.00
N VAL A 64 8.97 29.43 5.87
CA VAL A 64 8.25 28.38 6.62
C VAL A 64 7.48 27.46 5.68
N SER A 65 6.83 28.02 4.66
CA SER A 65 6.08 27.26 3.64
C SER A 65 7.01 26.35 2.83
N LEU A 66 8.21 26.84 2.47
CA LEU A 66 9.21 26.06 1.75
C LEU A 66 9.74 24.91 2.61
N GLY A 67 10.02 25.16 3.89
CA GLY A 67 10.42 24.12 4.86
C GLY A 67 9.37 23.02 4.98
N ALA A 68 8.09 23.39 5.13
CA ALA A 68 6.98 22.44 5.18
C ALA A 68 6.86 21.58 3.91
N TYR A 69 7.05 22.18 2.72
CA TYR A 69 7.04 21.44 1.46
C TYR A 69 8.13 20.38 1.38
N PHE A 70 9.37 20.71 1.78
CA PHE A 70 10.47 19.74 1.76
C PHE A 70 10.30 18.62 2.78
N VAL A 71 9.79 18.93 3.98
CA VAL A 71 9.48 17.93 5.01
C VAL A 71 8.39 16.96 4.52
N ASN A 72 7.29 17.47 3.97
CA ASN A 72 6.20 16.64 3.44
C ASN A 72 6.64 15.78 2.24
N LYS A 73 7.51 16.32 1.37
CA LYS A 73 8.07 15.58 0.24
C LYS A 73 9.02 14.46 0.69
N ALA A 74 9.75 14.65 1.78
CA ALA A 74 10.57 13.61 2.38
C ALA A 74 9.72 12.54 3.08
N ALA A 75 8.68 12.95 3.82
CA ALA A 75 7.77 12.06 4.53
C ALA A 75 7.00 11.14 3.57
N SER A 76 6.40 11.68 2.51
CA SER A 76 5.63 10.91 1.52
C SER A 76 6.44 9.82 0.82
N ARG A 77 7.72 10.06 0.53
CA ARG A 77 8.63 9.02 0.00
C ARG A 77 8.88 7.91 1.00
N SER A 78 8.97 8.24 2.29
CA SER A 78 9.20 7.26 3.35
C SER A 78 7.96 6.41 3.63
N GLU A 79 6.77 7.01 3.63
CA GLU A 79 5.49 6.33 3.81
C GLU A 79 5.20 5.37 2.67
N THR A 80 5.43 5.81 1.43
CA THR A 80 5.27 4.93 0.24
C THR A 80 6.20 3.72 0.32
N ARG A 81 7.46 3.92 0.73
CA ARG A 81 8.42 2.82 0.89
C ARG A 81 8.05 1.88 2.03
N ARG A 82 7.51 2.41 3.13
CA ARG A 82 7.01 1.60 4.26
C ARG A 82 5.82 0.75 3.81
N ALA A 83 4.82 1.34 3.15
CA ALA A 83 3.66 0.61 2.65
C ALA A 83 4.05 -0.54 1.70
N ILE A 84 5.01 -0.33 0.79
CA ILE A 84 5.53 -1.39 -0.10
C ILE A 84 6.22 -2.48 0.72
N LYS A 85 7.08 -2.09 1.68
CA LYS A 85 7.81 -3.04 2.53
C LYS A 85 6.85 -3.86 3.40
N ASP A 86 5.85 -3.23 3.98
CA ASP A 86 4.85 -3.89 4.82
C ASP A 86 4.02 -4.89 4.00
N THR A 87 3.65 -4.51 2.77
CA THR A 87 2.98 -5.42 1.83
C THR A 87 3.87 -6.62 1.51
N GLN A 88 5.16 -6.38 1.23
CA GLN A 88 6.10 -7.46 0.92
C GLN A 88 6.31 -8.41 2.12
N GLN A 89 6.43 -7.87 3.33
CA GLN A 89 6.53 -8.67 4.55
C GLN A 89 5.27 -9.51 4.80
N GLN A 90 4.08 -8.96 4.51
CA GLN A 90 2.84 -9.72 4.59
C GLN A 90 2.84 -10.89 3.61
N TRP A 91 3.25 -10.69 2.36
CA TRP A 91 3.37 -11.77 1.39
C TRP A 91 4.40 -12.83 1.80
N ASP A 92 5.55 -12.41 2.30
CA ASP A 92 6.58 -13.33 2.80
C ASP A 92 6.07 -14.17 3.98
N PHE A 93 5.33 -13.55 4.90
CA PHE A 93 4.69 -14.24 6.02
C PHE A 93 3.67 -15.27 5.55
N LEU A 94 2.77 -14.88 4.63
CA LEU A 94 1.79 -15.79 4.04
C LEU A 94 2.44 -16.96 3.32
N ASN A 95 3.52 -16.69 2.57
CA ASN A 95 4.28 -17.73 1.86
C ASN A 95 4.90 -18.73 2.84
N GLN A 96 5.53 -18.26 3.92
CA GLN A 96 6.13 -19.13 4.94
C GLN A 96 5.08 -19.97 5.68
N GLU A 97 3.95 -19.35 6.01
CA GLU A 97 2.84 -20.05 6.67
C GLU A 97 2.22 -21.12 5.77
N ALA A 98 2.03 -20.84 4.48
CA ALA A 98 1.57 -21.80 3.50
C ALA A 98 2.50 -23.02 3.44
N LEU A 99 3.82 -22.79 3.36
CA LEU A 99 4.83 -23.84 3.32
C LEU A 99 4.78 -24.74 4.56
N ARG A 100 4.68 -24.15 5.74
CA ARG A 100 4.53 -24.88 7.00
C ARG A 100 3.22 -25.69 7.03
N ASN A 101 2.13 -25.09 6.57
CA ASN A 101 0.82 -25.73 6.61
C ASN A 101 0.69 -26.90 5.64
N VAL A 102 1.47 -26.93 4.54
CA VAL A 102 1.54 -28.07 3.62
C VAL A 102 2.00 -29.35 4.32
N GLU A 103 2.83 -29.25 5.35
CA GLU A 103 3.36 -30.42 6.07
C GLU A 103 2.32 -31.07 6.98
N ILE A 104 1.31 -30.31 7.42
CA ILE A 104 0.29 -30.74 8.38
C ILE A 104 -1.09 -30.87 7.74
N LEU A 105 -1.14 -31.12 6.43
CA LEU A 105 -2.40 -31.34 5.71
C LEU A 105 -3.05 -32.67 6.13
N SER A 106 -4.36 -32.64 6.36
CA SER A 106 -5.18 -33.83 6.51
C SER A 106 -5.22 -34.63 5.21
N GLN A 107 -5.68 -35.87 5.25
CA GLN A 107 -5.78 -36.71 4.07
C GLN A 107 -6.71 -36.11 2.98
N SER A 108 -7.83 -35.51 3.38
CA SER A 108 -8.74 -34.83 2.45
C SER A 108 -8.09 -33.60 1.80
N GLU A 109 -7.34 -32.81 2.58
CA GLU A 109 -6.59 -31.65 2.10
C GLU A 109 -5.44 -32.04 1.17
N GLN A 110 -4.73 -33.13 1.48
CA GLN A 110 -3.68 -33.66 0.62
C GLN A 110 -4.24 -34.13 -0.71
N ALA A 111 -5.38 -34.82 -0.72
CA ALA A 111 -6.06 -35.22 -1.95
C ALA A 111 -6.51 -34.01 -2.78
N ALA A 112 -7.04 -32.97 -2.13
CA ALA A 112 -7.41 -31.71 -2.80
C ALA A 112 -6.19 -31.03 -3.42
N LEU A 113 -5.11 -30.86 -2.65
CA LEU A 113 -3.88 -30.25 -3.14
C LEU A 113 -3.24 -31.09 -4.26
N ALA A 114 -3.20 -32.42 -4.12
CA ALA A 114 -2.71 -33.32 -5.15
C ALA A 114 -3.51 -33.19 -6.45
N TRP A 115 -4.84 -33.05 -6.35
CA TRP A 115 -5.68 -32.80 -7.52
C TRP A 115 -5.36 -31.46 -8.17
N ILE A 116 -5.25 -30.38 -7.40
CA ILE A 116 -4.91 -29.04 -7.93
C ILE A 116 -3.56 -29.05 -8.63
N VAL A 117 -2.55 -29.66 -8.01
CA VAL A 117 -1.17 -29.67 -8.52
C VAL A 117 -1.04 -30.52 -9.80
N ARG A 118 -1.79 -31.63 -9.89
CA ARG A 118 -1.75 -32.53 -11.07
C ARG A 118 -2.63 -32.06 -12.22
N ASN A 119 -3.90 -31.77 -11.94
CA ASN A 119 -4.92 -31.50 -12.96
C ASN A 119 -5.19 -30.00 -13.15
N GLY A 120 -4.82 -29.17 -12.17
CA GLY A 120 -5.19 -27.76 -12.13
C GLY A 120 -4.18 -26.81 -12.76
N GLN A 121 -4.68 -25.61 -13.05
CA GLN A 121 -3.88 -24.41 -13.27
C GLN A 121 -3.67 -23.70 -11.92
N LYS A 122 -2.64 -22.85 -11.83
CA LYS A 122 -2.38 -22.03 -10.62
C LYS A 122 -3.62 -21.26 -10.18
N ARG A 123 -4.38 -20.73 -11.15
CA ARG A 123 -5.69 -20.10 -10.97
C ARG A 123 -6.77 -21.03 -11.50
N PHE A 124 -7.79 -21.31 -10.71
CA PHE A 124 -8.87 -22.20 -11.11
C PHE A 124 -10.22 -21.66 -10.63
N ARG A 125 -11.29 -22.05 -11.33
CA ARG A 125 -12.67 -21.67 -11.02
C ARG A 125 -13.43 -22.83 -10.40
N THR A 126 -14.17 -22.57 -9.33
CA THR A 126 -15.01 -23.57 -8.66
C THR A 126 -15.98 -22.89 -7.69
N GLU A 127 -17.22 -23.37 -7.67
CA GLU A 127 -18.26 -22.86 -6.76
C GLU A 127 -18.29 -23.64 -5.42
N PHE A 128 -17.62 -24.79 -5.38
CA PHE A 128 -17.75 -25.76 -4.29
C PHE A 128 -16.60 -25.73 -3.27
N PHE A 129 -15.51 -25.05 -3.58
CA PHE A 129 -14.28 -25.09 -2.77
C PHE A 129 -14.47 -24.56 -1.34
N GLN A 130 -15.42 -23.64 -1.13
CA GLN A 130 -15.74 -23.09 0.19
C GLN A 130 -16.43 -24.10 1.11
N HIS A 131 -16.99 -25.18 0.57
CA HIS A 131 -17.77 -26.17 1.31
C HIS A 131 -16.94 -27.37 1.79
N MET A 132 -15.61 -27.35 1.60
CA MET A 132 -14.72 -28.42 2.06
C MET A 132 -14.45 -28.35 3.56
N ASP A 133 -14.63 -29.48 4.25
CA ASP A 133 -14.05 -29.72 5.57
C ASP A 133 -12.52 -29.86 5.44
N GLY A 134 -11.79 -28.89 6.00
CA GLY A 134 -10.32 -28.76 5.84
C GLY A 134 -9.95 -27.84 4.68
N ASN A 135 -10.31 -26.57 4.81
CA ASN A 135 -10.23 -25.62 3.71
C ASN A 135 -8.75 -25.24 3.44
N LEU A 136 -8.21 -25.61 2.27
CA LEU A 136 -6.89 -25.15 1.80
C LEU A 136 -6.80 -23.60 1.80
N VAL A 137 -7.93 -22.90 1.75
CA VAL A 137 -8.01 -21.45 1.98
C VAL A 137 -7.74 -21.08 3.45
N ALA A 138 -8.34 -21.79 4.41
CA ALA A 138 -8.07 -21.56 5.83
C ALA A 138 -6.61 -21.82 6.20
N LYS A 139 -5.98 -22.81 5.54
CA LYS A 139 -4.54 -23.09 5.67
C LYS A 139 -3.64 -22.19 4.83
N ARG A 140 -4.21 -21.19 4.15
CA ARG A 140 -3.49 -20.21 3.32
C ARG A 140 -2.63 -20.87 2.24
N ILE A 141 -3.04 -22.03 1.73
CA ILE A 141 -2.39 -22.70 0.59
C ILE A 141 -2.98 -22.18 -0.72
N VAL A 142 -4.27 -21.84 -0.68
CA VAL A 142 -5.02 -21.24 -1.77
C VAL A 142 -5.59 -19.89 -1.30
N LEU A 143 -5.50 -18.88 -2.14
CA LEU A 143 -6.11 -17.57 -1.96
C LEU A 143 -7.43 -17.54 -2.72
N GLY A 144 -8.47 -17.03 -2.10
CA GLY A 144 -9.72 -16.80 -2.79
C GLY A 144 -10.87 -16.39 -1.87
N PRO A 145 -11.96 -15.85 -2.45
CA PRO A 145 -12.10 -15.52 -3.87
C PRO A 145 -11.18 -14.35 -4.33
N VAL A 146 -10.58 -14.47 -5.52
CA VAL A 146 -9.71 -13.43 -6.10
C VAL A 146 -10.51 -12.56 -7.07
N GLY A 147 -10.47 -11.24 -6.87
CA GLY A 147 -11.22 -10.28 -7.68
C GLY A 147 -12.68 -10.11 -7.21
N ASN A 148 -13.56 -9.64 -8.09
CA ASN A 148 -14.99 -9.42 -7.80
C ASN A 148 -15.84 -10.69 -8.03
N THR A 149 -15.22 -11.86 -8.04
CA THR A 149 -15.84 -13.12 -8.45
C THR A 149 -15.72 -14.15 -7.34
N ASN A 150 -16.83 -14.77 -6.94
CA ASN A 150 -16.88 -15.71 -5.81
C ASN A 150 -16.32 -17.12 -6.13
N ASP A 151 -16.01 -17.38 -7.40
CA ASP A 151 -15.63 -18.71 -7.92
C ASP A 151 -14.14 -18.84 -8.24
N VAL A 152 -13.35 -17.76 -8.22
CA VAL A 152 -11.94 -17.80 -8.65
C VAL A 152 -11.00 -17.96 -7.46
N TYR A 153 -10.15 -18.99 -7.51
CA TYR A 153 -9.15 -19.31 -6.51
C TYR A 153 -7.75 -19.37 -7.13
N GLU A 154 -6.73 -19.02 -6.36
CA GLU A 154 -5.32 -19.03 -6.79
C GLU A 154 -4.44 -19.74 -5.76
N VAL A 155 -3.64 -20.70 -6.18
CA VAL A 155 -2.62 -21.33 -5.32
C VAL A 155 -1.52 -20.31 -5.02
N ILE A 156 -1.09 -20.22 -3.75
CA ILE A 156 0.02 -19.36 -3.35
C ILE A 156 1.29 -19.68 -4.14
N ASP A 157 2.03 -18.64 -4.50
CA ASP A 157 3.24 -18.71 -5.33
C ASP A 157 4.28 -19.70 -4.81
N SER A 158 4.55 -19.69 -3.50
CA SER A 158 5.52 -20.61 -2.88
C SER A 158 5.11 -22.07 -3.00
N ILE A 159 3.81 -22.37 -2.87
CA ILE A 159 3.26 -23.71 -3.04
C ILE A 159 3.33 -24.12 -4.51
N TRP A 160 2.96 -23.22 -5.42
CA TRP A 160 3.01 -23.47 -6.86
C TRP A 160 4.44 -23.64 -7.37
N ALA A 161 5.42 -22.93 -6.80
CA ALA A 161 6.82 -23.10 -7.14
C ALA A 161 7.35 -24.50 -6.80
N MET A 162 6.79 -25.14 -5.76
CA MET A 162 7.13 -26.51 -5.37
C MET A 162 6.21 -27.57 -6.00
N ARG A 163 5.43 -27.20 -7.02
CA ARG A 163 4.44 -28.07 -7.65
C ARG A 163 4.99 -29.45 -7.99
N ASP A 164 6.15 -29.54 -8.62
CA ASP A 164 6.67 -30.84 -9.07
C ASP A 164 7.12 -31.72 -7.90
N GLN A 165 7.67 -31.14 -6.83
CA GLN A 165 7.94 -31.87 -5.57
C GLN A 165 6.65 -32.37 -4.92
N LEU A 166 5.57 -31.58 -4.97
CA LEU A 166 4.26 -31.98 -4.45
C LEU A 166 3.64 -33.09 -5.31
N LYS A 167 3.84 -33.10 -6.63
CA LYS A 167 3.37 -34.19 -7.50
C LYS A 167 4.02 -35.51 -7.11
N GLU A 168 5.34 -35.50 -6.92
CA GLU A 168 6.12 -36.67 -6.52
C GLU A 168 5.72 -37.13 -5.11
N ARG A 169 5.68 -36.20 -4.15
CA ARG A 169 5.28 -36.48 -2.76
C ARG A 169 3.92 -37.15 -2.67
N TYR A 170 2.96 -36.70 -3.48
CA TYR A 170 1.60 -37.20 -3.46
C TYR A 170 1.34 -38.26 -4.52
N GLU A 171 2.33 -38.75 -5.28
CA GLU A 171 2.18 -39.70 -6.40
C GLU A 171 1.25 -40.88 -6.05
N GLN A 172 1.38 -41.40 -4.84
CA GLN A 172 0.64 -42.55 -4.31
C GLN A 172 -0.85 -42.29 -4.04
N ILE A 173 -1.30 -41.03 -4.01
CA ILE A 173 -2.71 -40.68 -3.83
C ILE A 173 -3.44 -40.97 -5.15
N GLN A 174 -4.37 -41.93 -5.11
CA GLN A 174 -5.30 -42.15 -6.20
C GLN A 174 -6.32 -41.02 -6.23
N LEU A 175 -6.40 -40.34 -7.36
CA LEU A 175 -7.36 -39.26 -7.57
C LEU A 175 -8.43 -39.73 -8.54
N ASN A 176 -9.67 -39.36 -8.26
CA ASN A 176 -10.75 -39.55 -9.21
C ASN A 176 -10.71 -38.47 -10.30
N VAL A 177 -11.41 -38.72 -11.41
CA VAL A 177 -11.53 -37.79 -12.53
C VAL A 177 -12.13 -36.46 -12.07
N GLU A 178 -13.09 -36.53 -11.15
CA GLU A 178 -13.69 -35.36 -10.52
C GLU A 178 -12.84 -34.82 -9.37
N PRO A 179 -12.85 -33.49 -9.16
CA PRO A 179 -12.15 -32.90 -8.04
C PRO A 179 -12.75 -33.38 -6.71
N PRO A 180 -11.93 -33.53 -5.65
CA PRO A 180 -12.41 -34.02 -4.36
C PRO A 180 -13.41 -33.09 -3.66
N TRP A 181 -13.53 -31.83 -4.12
CA TRP A 181 -14.51 -30.86 -3.63
C TRP A 181 -15.79 -30.80 -4.47
N SER A 182 -15.88 -31.56 -5.56
CA SER A 182 -17.15 -31.70 -6.32
C SER A 182 -18.15 -32.45 -5.45
N PRO A 183 -19.41 -31.99 -5.32
CA PRO A 183 -20.47 -32.78 -4.69
C PRO A 183 -20.77 -34.09 -5.44
N TYR A 184 -20.28 -34.22 -6.68
CA TYR A 184 -20.39 -35.41 -7.51
C TYR A 184 -19.11 -36.27 -7.48
N GLY A 185 -18.04 -35.77 -6.86
CA GLY A 185 -16.73 -36.43 -6.82
C GLY A 185 -16.64 -37.43 -5.66
N GLN A 186 -16.38 -38.69 -5.96
CA GLN A 186 -16.00 -39.66 -4.94
C GLN A 186 -14.58 -39.31 -4.43
N VAL A 187 -14.29 -39.49 -3.15
CA VAL A 187 -12.93 -39.30 -2.60
C VAL A 187 -12.08 -40.53 -2.92
N GLY A 188 -10.89 -40.34 -3.49
CA GLY A 188 -9.99 -41.44 -3.85
C GLY A 188 -9.51 -42.25 -2.64
N ARG A 189 -9.32 -43.57 -2.82
CA ARG A 189 -8.85 -44.48 -1.76
C ARG A 189 -7.34 -44.36 -1.53
N TYR A 190 -6.92 -44.26 -0.28
CA TYR A 190 -5.52 -44.47 0.13
C TYR A 190 -5.21 -45.98 0.10
N LEU A 191 -4.11 -46.37 -0.54
CA LEU A 191 -3.55 -47.72 -0.39
C LEU A 191 -2.56 -47.71 0.78
N PRO A 192 -2.74 -48.56 1.81
CA PRO A 192 -1.71 -48.76 2.83
C PRO A 192 -0.49 -49.44 2.19
N ARG A 193 0.70 -49.08 2.70
CA ARG A 193 1.99 -49.71 2.32
C ARG A 193 2.05 -51.18 2.76
#